data_AF-A0A3Q4BBC2-F1
#
_entry.id   AF-A0A3Q4BBC2-F1
#
_cell.length_a   1.000
_cell.length_b   1.000
_cell.length_c   1.000
_cell.angle_alpha   90.00
_cell.angle_beta   90.00
_cell.angle_gamma   90.00
#
_symmetry.space_group_name_H-M   'P 1'
#
loop_
_entity.id
_entity.type
_entity.pdbx_description
1 polymer ?
#
loop_
_entity_poly.entity_id
_entity_poly.type
_entity_poly.pdbx_seq_one_letter_code
_entity_poly.pdbx_strand_id
1 'polypeptide(L)'
;MKPVRELTSDMGNKFASSGDFVMAVKFFTDAIKYNPTEYKLFGNRSFCFEKMQEYAKALADAELSLSMCPGWVKGLFRKGRALAGLKVNGLMTSITQLMVCNCVNVRHPQWGR
;
A
#
# COMPACT_ATOMS: atom_id res chain seq x y z
N MET A 1 -4.83 32.70 6.39
CA MET A 1 -5.12 31.78 5.27
C MET A 1 -4.22 30.56 5.40
N LYS A 2 -4.77 29.34 5.43
CA LYS A 2 -3.95 28.13 5.39
C LYS A 2 -3.25 28.05 4.04
N PRO A 3 -1.94 27.77 3.97
CA PRO A 3 -1.24 27.66 2.69
C PRO A 3 -1.87 26.54 1.84
N VAL A 4 -1.91 26.70 0.51
CA VAL A 4 -2.54 25.75 -0.44
C VAL A 4 -2.13 24.29 -0.18
N ARG A 5 -0.91 24.05 0.31
CA ARG A 5 -0.37 22.75 0.72
C ARG A 5 -1.13 22.06 1.88
N GLU A 6 -1.64 22.82 2.84
CA GLU A 6 -2.44 22.27 3.94
C GLU A 6 -3.82 21.88 3.45
N LEU A 7 -4.39 22.65 2.51
CA LEU A 7 -5.70 22.39 1.94
C LEU A 7 -5.76 21.03 1.24
N THR A 8 -4.76 20.71 0.41
CA THR A 8 -4.69 19.43 -0.30
C THR A 8 -4.43 18.26 0.66
N SER A 9 -3.62 18.45 1.70
CA SER A 9 -3.40 17.44 2.73
C SER A 9 -4.64 17.21 3.60
N ASP A 10 -5.37 18.28 3.94
CA ASP A 10 -6.61 18.24 4.73
C ASP A 10 -7.71 17.54 3.92
N MET A 11 -7.82 17.81 2.62
CA MET A 11 -8.73 17.08 1.73
C MET A 11 -8.35 15.61 1.61
N GLY A 12 -7.06 15.28 1.44
CA GLY A 12 -6.59 13.89 1.42
C GLY A 12 -6.97 13.14 2.70
N ASN A 13 -6.82 13.77 3.86
CA ASN A 13 -7.23 13.19 5.15
C ASN A 13 -8.76 13.02 5.25
N LYS A 14 -9.54 13.96 4.73
CA LYS A 14 -11.01 13.85 4.68
C LYS A 14 -11.44 12.66 3.83
N PHE A 15 -10.93 12.54 2.61
CA PHE A 15 -11.25 11.40 1.73
C PHE A 15 -10.80 10.08 2.33
N ALA A 16 -9.61 10.02 2.96
CA ALA A 16 -9.14 8.83 3.66
C ALA A 16 -10.05 8.46 4.85
N SER A 17 -10.64 9.45 5.52
CA SER A 17 -11.59 9.22 6.62
C SER A 17 -12.98 8.80 6.10
N SER A 18 -13.37 9.28 4.92
CA SER A 18 -14.58 8.86 4.21
C SER A 18 -14.46 7.48 3.56
N GLY A 19 -13.26 6.88 3.54
CA GLY A 19 -12.99 5.58 2.93
C GLY A 19 -12.69 5.62 1.44
N ASP A 20 -12.67 6.80 0.82
CA ASP A 20 -12.25 6.98 -0.57
C ASP A 20 -10.72 7.15 -0.65
N PHE A 21 -10.03 6.01 -0.56
CA PHE A 21 -8.58 5.96 -0.59
C PHE A 21 -8.01 6.33 -1.96
N VAL A 22 -8.75 6.11 -3.05
CA VAL A 22 -8.30 6.42 -4.41
C VAL A 22 -8.19 7.92 -4.61
N MET A 23 -9.24 8.67 -4.22
CA MET A 23 -9.20 10.13 -4.27
C MET A 23 -8.18 10.69 -3.28
N ALA A 24 -8.10 10.11 -2.07
CA ALA A 24 -7.09 10.51 -1.09
C ALA A 24 -5.65 10.43 -1.66
N VAL A 25 -5.31 9.34 -2.35
CA VAL A 25 -4.00 9.17 -3.01
C VAL A 25 -3.75 10.24 -4.07
N LYS A 26 -4.76 10.63 -4.85
CA LYS A 26 -4.62 11.72 -5.85
C LYS A 26 -4.28 13.04 -5.15
N PHE A 27 -5.03 13.43 -4.13
CA PHE A 27 -4.77 14.65 -3.38
C PHE A 27 -3.41 14.65 -2.68
N PHE A 28 -3.00 13.51 -2.10
CA PHE A 28 -1.65 13.39 -1.53
C PHE A 28 -0.56 13.47 -2.59
N THR A 29 -0.77 12.88 -3.77
CA THR A 29 0.20 12.96 -4.87
C THR A 29 0.35 14.38 -5.38
N ASP A 30 -0.74 15.14 -5.49
CA ASP A 30 -0.66 16.56 -5.84
C ASP A 30 0.00 17.36 -4.72
N ALA A 31 -0.32 17.10 -3.45
CA ALA A 31 0.37 17.72 -2.31
C ALA A 31 1.89 17.47 -2.33
N ILE A 32 2.32 16.26 -2.70
CA ILE A 32 3.74 15.90 -2.85
C ILE A 32 4.41 16.68 -3.98
N LYS A 33 3.73 16.91 -5.11
CA LYS A 33 4.28 17.75 -6.20
C LYS A 33 4.58 19.18 -5.73
N TYR A 34 3.73 19.73 -4.87
CA TYR A 34 3.95 21.07 -4.31
C TYR A 34 5.00 21.07 -3.20
N ASN A 35 5.10 20.01 -2.40
CA ASN A 35 6.09 19.91 -1.34
C ASN A 35 6.64 18.47 -1.21
N PRO A 36 7.70 18.12 -1.95
CA PRO A 36 8.28 16.78 -1.90
C PRO A 36 9.12 16.53 -0.63
N THR A 37 9.29 17.53 0.24
CA THR A 37 10.10 17.43 1.46
C THR A 37 9.29 17.02 2.69
N GLU A 38 7.96 17.04 2.60
CA GLU A 38 7.09 16.70 3.73
C GLU A 38 6.90 15.18 3.84
N TYR A 39 7.68 14.55 4.72
CA TYR A 39 7.64 13.11 4.96
C TYR A 39 6.25 12.60 5.40
N LYS A 40 5.42 13.44 6.04
CA LYS A 40 4.07 13.04 6.47
C LYS A 40 3.14 12.73 5.30
N LEU A 41 3.31 13.39 4.16
CA LEU A 41 2.49 13.15 2.97
C LEU A 41 2.69 11.73 2.44
N PHE A 42 3.93 11.27 2.37
CA PHE A 42 4.27 9.90 1.98
C PHE A 42 3.70 8.88 2.98
N GLY A 43 3.77 9.14 4.28
CA GLY A 43 3.17 8.26 5.28
C GLY A 43 1.63 8.17 5.24
N ASN A 44 0.96 9.29 4.89
CA ASN A 44 -0.49 9.30 4.72
C ASN A 44 -0.90 8.63 3.40
N ARG A 45 -0.12 8.78 2.33
CA ARG A 45 -0.32 8.05 1.07
C ARG A 45 -0.09 6.54 1.25
N SER A 46 0.96 6.15 2.00
CA SER A 46 1.22 4.77 2.41
C SER A 46 0.04 4.13 3.14
N PHE A 47 -0.61 4.88 4.04
CA PHE A 47 -1.84 4.40 4.70
C PHE A 47 -2.96 4.11 3.70
N CYS A 48 -3.17 4.99 2.73
CA CYS A 48 -4.21 4.80 1.73
C CYS A 48 -3.93 3.56 0.87
N PHE A 49 -2.67 3.36 0.45
CA PHE A 49 -2.26 2.16 -0.28
C PHE A 49 -2.44 0.88 0.55
N GLU A 50 -2.12 0.92 1.84
CA GLU A 50 -2.37 -0.21 2.74
C GLU A 50 -3.86 -0.56 2.80
N LYS A 51 -4.75 0.44 2.86
CA LYS A 51 -6.20 0.20 2.84
C LYS A 51 -6.71 -0.32 1.50
N MET A 52 -6.03 0.01 0.41
CA MET A 52 -6.26 -0.55 -0.92
C MET A 52 -5.60 -1.93 -1.12
N GLN A 53 -4.96 -2.49 -0.09
CA GLN A 53 -4.19 -3.75 -0.15
C GLN A 53 -3.00 -3.71 -1.13
N GLU A 54 -2.58 -2.52 -1.54
CA GLU A 54 -1.40 -2.28 -2.37
C GLU A 54 -0.15 -2.18 -1.50
N TYR A 55 0.14 -3.24 -0.75
CA TYR A 55 1.17 -3.22 0.30
C TYR A 55 2.58 -2.96 -0.22
N ALA A 56 2.88 -3.32 -1.48
CA ALA A 56 4.17 -3.01 -2.11
C ALA A 56 4.38 -1.50 -2.26
N LYS A 57 3.36 -0.77 -2.73
CA LYS A 57 3.40 0.69 -2.85
C LYS A 57 3.40 1.34 -1.47
N ALA A 58 2.61 0.80 -0.54
CA ALA A 58 2.59 1.27 0.84
C ALA A 58 3.97 1.18 1.50
N LEU A 59 4.71 0.09 1.24
CA LEU A 59 6.06 -0.10 1.77
C LEU A 59 7.02 0.95 1.21
N ALA A 60 7.04 1.14 -0.12
CA ALA A 60 7.92 2.11 -0.77
C ALA A 60 7.72 3.54 -0.21
N ASP A 61 6.46 3.97 -0.02
CA ASP A 61 6.15 5.26 0.56
C ASP A 61 6.55 5.37 2.04
N ALA A 62 6.39 4.29 2.82
CA ALA A 62 6.80 4.26 4.22
C ALA A 62 8.33 4.34 4.35
N GLU A 63 9.07 3.68 3.48
CA GLU A 63 10.53 3.74 3.44
C GLU A 63 11.04 5.10 3.01
N LEU A 64 10.41 5.74 2.02
CA LEU A 64 10.73 7.10 1.62
C LEU A 64 10.44 8.12 2.74
N SER A 65 9.36 7.93 3.48
CA SER A 65 9.07 8.76 4.65
C SER A 65 10.12 8.60 5.75
N LEU A 66 10.57 7.37 5.98
CA LEU A 66 11.59 7.06 6.99
C LEU A 66 13.01 7.46 6.57
N SER A 67 13.33 7.49 5.28
CA SER A 67 14.62 8.01 4.82
C SER A 67 14.73 9.51 5.06
N MET A 68 13.60 10.24 4.99
CA MET A 68 13.52 11.66 5.33
C MET A 68 13.48 11.89 6.86
N CYS A 69 12.71 11.08 7.59
CA CYS A 69 12.60 11.18 9.05
C CYS A 69 12.63 9.79 9.72
N PRO A 70 13.82 9.26 10.03
CA PRO A 70 13.98 7.91 10.58
C PRO A 70 13.30 7.72 11.95
N GLY A 71 13.19 8.79 12.74
CA GLY A 71 12.57 8.77 14.08
C GLY A 71 11.04 8.87 14.07
N TRP A 72 10.40 8.91 12.90
CA TRP A 72 8.96 9.11 12.84
C TRP A 72 8.20 7.80 13.18
N VAL A 73 7.72 7.71 14.41
CA VAL A 73 7.00 6.54 14.96
C VAL A 73 5.85 6.08 14.06
N LYS A 74 5.07 7.03 13.51
CA LYS A 74 3.97 6.68 12.59
C LYS A 74 4.51 6.04 11.30
N GLY A 75 5.63 6.52 10.77
CA GLY A 75 6.30 5.95 9.59
C GLY A 75 6.75 4.51 9.83
N LEU A 76 7.37 4.23 10.98
CA LEU A 76 7.77 2.88 11.39
C LEU A 76 6.55 1.95 11.49
N PHE A 77 5.47 2.45 12.08
CA PHE A 77 4.21 1.72 12.16
C PHE A 77 3.60 1.43 10.78
N ARG A 78 3.63 2.40 9.85
CA ARG A 78 3.20 2.18 8.45
C ARG A 78 4.04 1.12 7.75
N LYS A 79 5.37 1.17 7.90
CA LYS A 79 6.30 0.18 7.35
C LYS A 79 5.99 -1.22 7.88
N GLY A 80 5.80 -1.37 9.19
CA GLY A 80 5.43 -2.64 9.81
C GLY A 80 4.13 -3.22 9.26
N ARG A 81 3.09 -2.39 9.08
CA ARG A 81 1.81 -2.82 8.50
C ARG A 81 1.94 -3.22 7.03
N ALA A 82 2.71 -2.49 6.24
CA ALA A 82 2.97 -2.83 4.84
C ALA A 82 3.72 -4.17 4.72
N LEU A 83 4.75 -4.40 5.53
CA LEU A 83 5.48 -5.68 5.58
C LEU A 83 4.58 -6.85 6.01
N ALA A 84 3.74 -6.63 7.03
CA ALA A 84 2.77 -7.64 7.46
C ALA A 84 1.79 -8.01 6.33
N GLY A 85 1.25 -7.01 5.62
CA GLY A 85 0.36 -7.24 4.48
C GLY A 85 1.06 -7.96 3.31
N LEU A 86 2.31 -7.60 3.01
CA LEU A 86 3.10 -8.30 1.98
C LEU A 86 3.34 -9.77 2.33
N LYS A 87 3.65 -10.10 3.58
CA LYS A 87 3.87 -11.49 4.01
C LYS A 87 2.60 -12.34 3.90
N VAL A 88 1.45 -11.78 4.24
CA VAL A 88 0.15 -12.44 4.08
C VAL A 88 -0.19 -12.64 2.60
N ASN A 89 0.04 -11.63 1.76
CA ASN A 89 -0.21 -11.74 0.33
C ASN A 89 0.73 -12.73 -0.36
N GLY A 90 2.00 -12.78 0.04
CA GLY A 90 2.97 -13.77 -0.45
C GLY A 90 2.53 -15.20 -0.16
N LEU A 91 2.04 -15.46 1.07
CA LEU A 91 1.45 -16.75 1.43
C LEU A 91 0.19 -17.06 0.61
N MET A 92 -0.68 -16.07 0.38
CA MET A 92 -1.86 -16.25 -0.47
C MET A 92 -1.49 -16.59 -1.91
N THR A 93 -0.48 -15.94 -2.50
CA THR A 93 0.01 -16.31 -3.85
C THR A 93 0.61 -17.71 -3.90
N SER A 94 1.32 -18.13 -2.86
CA SER A 94 1.83 -19.51 -2.79
C SER A 94 0.70 -20.53 -2.64
N ILE A 95 -0.33 -20.22 -1.83
CA ILE A 95 -1.50 -21.10 -1.64
C ILE A 95 -2.33 -21.20 -2.94
N THR A 96 -2.57 -20.09 -3.64
CA THR A 96 -3.28 -20.13 -4.93
C THR A 96 -2.48 -20.86 -6.00
N GLN A 97 -1.15 -20.68 -6.06
CA GLN A 97 -0.27 -21.46 -6.93
C GLN A 97 -0.34 -22.97 -6.61
N LEU A 98 -0.37 -23.34 -5.32
CA LEU A 98 -0.50 -24.73 -4.87
C LEU A 98 -1.87 -25.34 -5.22
N MET A 99 -2.97 -24.59 -5.11
CA MET A 99 -4.29 -25.06 -5.55
C MET A 99 -4.34 -25.27 -7.07
N VAL A 100 -3.75 -24.36 -7.85
CA VAL A 100 -3.69 -24.49 -9.31
C VAL A 100 -2.81 -25.68 -9.74
N CYS A 101 -1.72 -25.97 -9.02
CA CYS A 101 -0.85 -27.12 -9.31
C CYS A 101 -1.48 -28.49 -8.98
N ASN A 102 -2.42 -28.57 -8.02
CA ASN A 102 -3.03 -29.86 -7.65
C ASN A 102 -4.21 -30.30 -8.54
N CYS A 103 -4.76 -29.40 -9.37
CA CYS A 103 -5.82 -29.74 -10.32
C CYS A 103 -5.31 -30.33 -11.66
N VAL A 104 -4.00 -30.26 -11.94
CA VAL A 104 -3.43 -30.73 -13.21
C VAL A 104 -2.92 -32.20 -13.15
N ASN A 105 -2.99 -32.87 -11.99
CA ASN A 105 -2.36 -34.19 -11.81
C ASN A 105 -3.32 -35.36 -11.52
N VAL A 106 -4.58 -35.29 -11.96
CA VAL A 106 -5.42 -36.50 -12.09
C VAL A 106 -5.12 -37.13 -13.45
N ARG A 107 -4.17 -38.06 -13.44
CA ARG A 107 -3.85 -39.00 -14.52
C ARG A 107 -5.10 -39.76 -14.98
N HIS A 108 -5.32 -39.83 -16.29
CA HIS A 108 -5.99 -40.98 -16.91
C HIS A 108 -4.94 -41.90 -17.56
N PRO A 109 -4.69 -43.11 -17.02
CA PRO A 109 -4.09 -44.22 -17.76
C PRO A 109 -5.17 -45.18 -18.28
N GLN A 110 -4.82 -46.01 -19.26
CA GLN A 110 -5.63 -47.03 -19.98
C GLN A 110 -6.62 -46.41 -20.99
N TRP A 111 -6.64 -46.74 -22.29
CA TRP A 111 -6.78 -48.08 -22.88
C TRP A 111 -6.15 -48.17 -24.27
N GLY A 112 -5.48 -49.29 -24.54
CA GLY A 112 -5.10 -49.68 -25.90
C GLY A 112 -6.27 -50.22 -26.70
N ARG A 113 -6.22 -49.98 -28.01
CA ARG A 113 -6.53 -50.95 -29.07
C ARG A 113 -5.88 -50.49 -30.36
#